data_AF-A0A0U5CE78-F1
#
_entry.id   AF-A0A0U5CE78-F1
#
_cell.length_a   1.000
_cell.length_b   1.000
_cell.length_c   1.000
_cell.angle_alpha   90.00
_cell.angle_beta   90.00
_cell.angle_gamma   90.00
#
_symmetry.space_group_name_H-M   'P 1'
#
loop_
_entity.id
_entity.type
_entity.pdbx_description
1 polymer ?
#
loop_
_entity_poly.entity_id
_entity_poly.type
_entity_poly.pdbx_seq_one_letter_code
_entity_poly.pdbx_strand_id
1 'polypeptide(L)'
;MARAADPLGKRTVGIITKCDAVEKGDEAGVMRIAKNQVENLMHGWFVVKNRSTKEINEGVTIEDRHVKEQRFFSTHLPWSELSKDRVGIHPLKKFLGQLLYEHIRSEFPNVVKDVENHLRTAQKALELLGPPRSVPIDQRRFLTRVANKYQREVSKALGGNYDPQLERESPLKLRMHIRVQSEAFAKTISVLGHTRIFQTVRGTLDPEYTSANEVGKKRQDLCIIEWIRSIYRESRGTELPGTVNPAVLENLFRQQTTTWEPIATNYIQKVTDAVKAFMEIVLPSIITETEVLEKVQRRLRQVQEAAYSAATAEFCRILNDERGGILQTVNHYFADNLNAIREERVRARLQQAGYNDGQNVATNLLHVMKTIHLSNEQQAVYDIHDILKAYYKVALKRFTDNVVLQVVERHTLGPNGPVRAFSPDMVNDFDEGELMEIAGESFSTSSMRNDLVAQCERFEKALNIAKQSGI
;
A
#
# COMPACT_ATOMS: atom_id res chain seq x y z
N MET A 1 56.90 22.34 -14.99
CA MET A 1 55.93 21.33 -14.48
C MET A 1 55.86 21.34 -12.96
N ALA A 2 56.95 21.09 -12.21
CA ALA A 2 56.92 21.10 -10.74
C ALA A 2 56.40 22.42 -10.13
N ARG A 3 56.89 23.58 -10.59
CA ARG A 3 56.41 24.91 -10.12
C ARG A 3 54.92 25.18 -10.38
N ALA A 4 54.33 24.54 -11.40
CA ALA A 4 52.91 24.72 -11.70
C ALA A 4 52.01 23.95 -10.71
N ALA A 5 52.51 22.85 -10.14
CA ALA A 5 51.77 22.01 -9.19
C ALA A 5 52.16 22.24 -7.72
N ASP A 6 53.35 22.79 -7.46
CA ASP A 6 53.86 23.13 -6.12
C ASP A 6 54.61 24.48 -6.17
N PRO A 7 53.88 25.62 -6.22
CA PRO A 7 54.49 26.95 -6.34
C PRO A 7 55.37 27.34 -5.15
N LEU A 8 55.13 26.74 -3.98
CA LEU A 8 55.86 27.00 -2.74
C LEU A 8 57.01 26.01 -2.51
N GLY A 9 57.22 25.04 -3.40
CA GLY A 9 58.29 24.04 -3.29
C GLY A 9 58.21 23.18 -2.02
N LYS A 10 57.01 23.01 -1.43
CA LYS A 10 56.82 22.33 -0.15
C LYS A 10 56.96 20.81 -0.23
N ARG A 11 56.73 20.23 -1.41
CA ARG A 11 56.75 18.79 -1.69
C ARG A 11 57.69 18.46 -2.85
N THR A 12 58.59 19.39 -3.19
CA THR A 12 59.53 19.28 -4.29
C THR A 12 60.95 19.11 -3.75
N VAL A 13 61.63 18.04 -4.18
CA VAL A 13 63.04 17.77 -3.87
C VAL A 13 63.86 18.00 -5.13
N GLY A 14 64.88 18.85 -5.04
CA GLY A 14 65.79 19.10 -6.15
C GLY A 14 66.88 18.03 -6.24
N ILE A 15 67.10 17.46 -7.43
CA ILE A 15 68.17 16.48 -7.66
C ILE A 15 69.01 16.93 -8.85
N ILE A 16 70.30 17.18 -8.61
CA ILE A 16 71.29 17.53 -9.62
C ILE A 16 72.07 16.26 -9.94
N THR A 17 72.07 15.88 -11.20
CA THR A 17 72.83 14.74 -11.73
C THR A 17 73.89 15.22 -12.71
N LYS A 18 74.84 14.34 -13.07
CA LYS A 18 75.91 14.64 -14.04
C LYS A 18 76.80 15.82 -13.63
N CYS A 19 77.07 15.96 -12.33
CA CYS A 19 77.98 16.99 -11.81
C CYS A 19 79.42 16.86 -12.33
N ASP A 20 79.79 15.69 -12.85
CA ASP A 20 81.07 15.38 -13.48
C ASP A 20 81.18 15.84 -14.95
N ALA A 21 80.05 16.20 -15.59
CA ALA A 21 80.00 16.63 -16.99
C ALA A 21 79.82 18.14 -17.16
N VAL A 22 79.95 18.91 -16.07
CA VAL A 22 79.85 20.39 -16.10
C VAL A 22 81.15 20.97 -16.67
N GLU A 23 81.04 21.91 -17.61
CA GLU A 23 82.21 22.56 -18.21
C GLU A 23 82.96 23.44 -17.18
N LYS A 24 84.29 23.46 -17.28
CA LYS A 24 85.15 24.23 -16.37
C LYS A 24 84.88 25.73 -16.53
N GLY A 25 84.21 26.32 -15.53
CA GLY A 25 83.80 27.73 -15.51
C GLY A 25 82.35 27.92 -15.09
N ASP A 26 81.46 26.98 -15.42
CA ASP A 26 80.02 27.06 -15.12
C ASP A 26 79.63 26.42 -13.79
N GLU A 27 80.59 25.77 -13.12
CA GLU A 27 80.40 25.08 -11.84
C GLU A 27 79.86 26.03 -10.75
N ALA A 28 80.25 27.31 -10.77
CA ALA A 28 79.80 28.31 -9.80
C ALA A 28 78.27 28.54 -9.85
N GLY A 29 77.67 28.47 -11.04
CA GLY A 29 76.22 28.60 -11.23
C GLY A 29 75.46 27.40 -10.66
N VAL A 30 75.94 26.18 -10.93
CA VAL A 30 75.33 24.95 -10.43
C VAL A 30 75.53 24.82 -8.92
N MET A 31 76.66 25.27 -8.39
CA MET A 31 76.94 25.31 -6.95
C MET A 31 75.99 26.23 -6.18
N ARG A 32 75.59 27.37 -6.76
CA ARG A 32 74.55 28.24 -6.18
C ARG A 32 73.18 27.54 -6.12
N ILE A 33 72.84 26.75 -7.15
CA ILE A 33 71.61 25.95 -7.15
C ILE A 33 71.68 24.84 -6.10
N ALA A 34 72.80 24.11 -6.02
CA ALA A 34 73.04 23.06 -5.04
C ALA A 34 73.01 23.58 -3.58
N LYS A 35 73.49 24.81 -3.35
CA LYS A 35 73.40 25.51 -2.05
C LYS A 35 72.01 26.12 -1.78
N ASN A 36 71.01 25.84 -2.63
CA ASN A 36 69.62 26.30 -2.52
C ASN A 36 69.46 27.85 -2.59
N GLN A 37 70.36 28.54 -3.31
CA GLN A 37 70.45 30.02 -3.34
C GLN A 37 69.75 30.66 -4.55
N VAL A 38 69.40 29.87 -5.57
CA VAL A 38 68.71 30.37 -6.78
C VAL A 38 67.23 29.99 -6.73
N GLU A 39 66.95 28.71 -6.54
CA GLU A 39 65.61 28.16 -6.46
C GLU A 39 65.43 27.55 -5.08
N ASN A 40 64.76 28.27 -4.19
CA ASN A 40 64.62 27.89 -2.79
C ASN A 40 63.52 26.84 -2.63
N LEU A 41 63.94 25.57 -2.49
CA LEU A 41 63.06 24.44 -2.20
C LEU A 41 63.07 24.14 -0.70
N MET A 42 61.91 23.81 -0.10
CA MET A 42 61.83 23.46 1.32
C MET A 42 62.69 22.25 1.68
N HIS A 43 62.78 21.26 0.78
CA HIS A 43 63.60 20.08 0.97
C HIS A 43 65.04 20.23 0.46
N GLY A 44 65.35 21.36 -0.17
CA GLY A 44 66.66 21.68 -0.75
C GLY A 44 67.01 20.84 -1.98
N TRP A 45 68.31 20.85 -2.29
CA TRP A 45 68.89 20.16 -3.43
C TRP A 45 69.87 19.06 -2.98
N PHE A 46 69.87 17.96 -3.72
CA PHE A 46 70.85 16.88 -3.59
C PHE A 46 71.68 16.78 -4.87
N VAL A 47 72.97 16.49 -4.73
CA VAL A 47 73.86 16.27 -5.88
C VAL A 47 74.33 14.83 -5.87
N VAL A 48 74.14 14.13 -6.99
CA VAL A 48 74.50 12.71 -7.13
C VAL A 48 75.36 12.48 -8.36
N LYS A 49 76.29 11.53 -8.24
CA LYS A 49 77.12 11.07 -9.35
C LYS A 49 76.66 9.69 -9.79
N ASN A 50 76.29 9.61 -11.06
CA ASN A 50 75.85 8.37 -11.70
C ASN A 50 77.00 7.78 -12.53
N ARG A 51 76.82 6.53 -12.99
CA ARG A 51 77.76 5.91 -13.93
C ARG A 51 77.70 6.65 -15.27
N SER A 52 78.86 6.96 -15.83
CA SER A 52 78.95 7.45 -17.21
C SER A 52 78.71 6.31 -18.22
N THR A 53 78.38 6.63 -19.47
CA THR A 53 78.20 5.63 -20.53
C THR A 53 79.46 4.77 -20.72
N LYS A 54 80.64 5.34 -20.50
CA LYS A 54 81.92 4.63 -20.55
C LYS A 54 82.06 3.62 -19.39
N GLU A 55 81.73 4.03 -18.17
CA GLU A 55 81.78 3.15 -16.99
C GLU A 55 80.74 2.03 -17.03
N ILE A 56 79.60 2.25 -17.70
CA ILE A 56 78.61 1.21 -17.96
C ILE A 56 79.20 0.15 -18.91
N ASN A 57 79.87 0.57 -19.98
CA ASN A 57 80.50 -0.34 -20.95
C ASN A 57 81.72 -1.08 -20.38
N GLU A 58 82.42 -0.47 -19.43
CA GLU A 58 83.55 -1.07 -18.70
C GLU A 58 83.13 -2.01 -17.56
N GLY A 59 81.82 -2.22 -17.36
CA GLY A 59 81.30 -3.16 -16.37
C GLY A 59 81.42 -2.70 -14.91
N VAL A 60 81.53 -1.40 -14.65
CA VAL A 60 81.65 -0.86 -13.28
C VAL A 60 80.41 -1.21 -12.45
N THR A 61 80.63 -1.87 -11.31
CA THR A 61 79.57 -2.30 -10.40
C THR A 61 78.89 -1.11 -9.72
N ILE A 62 77.72 -1.36 -9.10
CA ILE A 62 77.02 -0.31 -8.35
C ILE A 62 77.87 0.08 -7.13
N GLU A 63 78.44 -0.89 -6.43
CA GLU A 63 79.31 -0.70 -5.27
C GLU A 63 80.53 0.15 -5.62
N ASP A 64 81.18 -0.12 -6.75
CA ASP A 64 82.30 0.69 -7.25
C ASP A 64 81.87 2.14 -7.56
N ARG A 65 80.65 2.32 -8.09
CA ARG A 65 80.08 3.67 -8.29
C ARG A 65 79.88 4.38 -6.95
N HIS A 66 79.45 3.70 -5.89
CA HIS A 66 79.31 4.30 -4.56
C HIS A 66 80.66 4.81 -4.04
N VAL A 67 81.71 4.01 -4.18
CA VAL A 67 83.07 4.39 -3.77
C VAL A 67 83.59 5.57 -4.61
N LYS A 68 83.40 5.53 -5.94
CA LYS A 68 83.79 6.62 -6.85
C LYS A 68 83.04 7.91 -6.57
N GLU A 69 81.75 7.83 -6.26
CA GLU A 69 80.90 8.97 -5.88
C GLU A 69 81.40 9.60 -4.59
N GLN A 70 81.65 8.80 -3.56
CA GLN A 70 82.16 9.28 -2.28
C GLN A 70 83.53 9.93 -2.44
N ARG A 71 84.42 9.32 -3.25
CA ARG A 71 85.74 9.90 -3.56
C ARG A 71 85.58 11.24 -4.28
N PHE A 72 84.72 11.31 -5.29
CA PHE A 72 84.48 12.53 -6.06
C PHE A 72 84.06 13.71 -5.19
N PHE A 73 83.06 13.52 -4.33
CA PHE A 73 82.59 14.56 -3.40
C PHE A 73 83.55 14.85 -2.24
N SER A 74 84.63 14.06 -2.06
CA SER A 74 85.65 14.33 -1.04
C SER A 74 86.89 15.05 -1.60
N THR A 75 87.21 14.89 -2.88
CA THR A 75 88.48 15.35 -3.46
C THR A 75 88.35 16.45 -4.51
N HIS A 76 87.20 16.58 -5.20
CA HIS A 76 87.05 17.54 -6.30
C HIS A 76 86.40 18.85 -5.84
N LEU A 77 87.14 19.95 -5.89
CA LEU A 77 86.59 21.31 -5.83
C LEU A 77 85.83 21.61 -7.13
N PRO A 78 84.71 22.36 -7.09
CA PRO A 78 84.07 22.97 -5.91
C PRO A 78 83.08 22.03 -5.18
N TRP A 79 82.82 20.83 -5.69
CA TRP A 79 81.83 19.89 -5.18
C TRP A 79 82.10 19.38 -3.76
N SER A 80 83.37 19.36 -3.33
CA SER A 80 83.78 19.01 -1.98
C SER A 80 83.40 20.06 -0.92
N GLU A 81 82.99 21.26 -1.31
CA GLU A 81 82.48 22.29 -0.40
C GLU A 81 81.01 22.05 0.01
N LEU A 82 80.28 21.18 -0.69
CA LEU A 82 78.89 20.89 -0.38
C LEU A 82 78.78 20.04 0.89
N SER A 83 77.70 20.23 1.65
CA SER A 83 77.45 19.44 2.86
C SER A 83 77.35 17.94 2.51
N LYS A 84 78.04 17.11 3.30
CA LYS A 84 78.03 15.64 3.15
C LYS A 84 76.62 15.04 3.27
N ASP A 85 75.69 15.73 3.93
CA ASP A 85 74.29 15.31 4.06
C ASP A 85 73.45 15.58 2.79
N ARG A 86 74.00 16.32 1.81
CA ARG A 86 73.33 16.73 0.57
C ARG A 86 74.03 16.21 -0.68
N VAL A 87 75.09 15.41 -0.54
CA VAL A 87 75.82 14.83 -1.67
C VAL A 87 75.89 13.31 -1.58
N GLY A 88 75.70 12.67 -2.72
CA GLY A 88 75.76 11.22 -2.87
C GLY A 88 74.42 10.51 -2.63
N ILE A 89 74.36 9.24 -3.07
CA ILE A 89 73.13 8.46 -3.07
C ILE A 89 72.68 8.05 -1.66
N HIS A 90 73.61 7.83 -0.73
CA HIS A 90 73.29 7.31 0.61
C HIS A 90 72.49 8.33 1.44
N PRO A 91 72.92 9.61 1.56
CA PRO A 91 72.11 10.64 2.21
C PRO A 91 70.78 10.87 1.51
N LEU A 92 70.75 10.87 0.16
CA LEU A 92 69.51 11.02 -0.61
C LEU A 92 68.52 9.89 -0.33
N LYS A 93 68.97 8.63 -0.36
CA LYS A 93 68.12 7.45 -0.08
C LYS A 93 67.54 7.50 1.33
N LYS A 94 68.36 7.85 2.33
CA LYS A 94 67.91 8.01 3.72
C LYS A 94 66.87 9.11 3.84
N PHE A 95 67.13 10.27 3.21
CA PHE A 95 66.22 11.40 3.21
C PHE A 95 64.87 11.08 2.55
N LEU A 96 64.88 10.49 1.35
CA LEU A 96 63.66 10.12 0.63
C LEU A 96 62.87 9.04 1.40
N GLY A 97 63.54 8.09 2.04
CA GLY A 97 62.89 7.08 2.87
C GLY A 97 62.18 7.70 4.07
N GLN A 98 62.84 8.63 4.77
CA GLN A 98 62.24 9.35 5.91
C GLN A 98 61.07 10.25 5.46
N LEU A 99 61.24 10.99 4.37
CA LEU A 99 60.21 11.86 3.81
C LEU A 99 58.97 11.07 3.41
N LEU A 100 59.14 9.93 2.73
CA LEU A 100 58.05 9.03 2.37
C LEU A 100 57.36 8.47 3.62
N TYR A 101 58.12 8.04 4.62
CA TYR A 101 57.56 7.51 5.87
C TYR A 101 56.73 8.56 6.61
N GLU A 102 57.24 9.79 6.76
CA GLU A 102 56.54 10.89 7.42
C GLU A 102 55.26 11.26 6.67
N HIS A 103 55.31 11.30 5.34
CA HIS A 103 54.15 11.57 4.50
C HIS A 103 53.08 10.48 4.61
N ILE A 104 53.49 9.20 4.56
CA ILE A 104 52.58 8.07 4.79
C ILE A 104 51.96 8.18 6.17
N ARG A 105 52.76 8.40 7.23
CA ARG A 105 52.26 8.49 8.60
C ARG A 105 51.29 9.65 8.82
N SER A 106 51.51 10.80 8.17
CA SER A 106 50.60 11.95 8.30
C SER A 106 49.29 11.75 7.55
N GLU A 107 49.33 11.10 6.38
CA GLU A 107 48.13 10.92 5.53
C GLU A 107 47.36 9.64 5.83
N PHE A 108 47.99 8.62 6.43
CA PHE A 108 47.36 7.33 6.69
C PHE A 108 46.06 7.43 7.51
N PRO A 109 45.95 8.23 8.60
CA PRO A 109 44.69 8.41 9.32
C PRO A 109 43.58 9.02 8.46
N ASN A 110 43.91 9.93 7.53
CA ASN A 110 42.95 10.52 6.61
C ASN A 110 42.43 9.46 5.63
N VAL A 111 43.33 8.63 5.08
CA VAL A 111 42.95 7.53 4.18
C VAL A 111 42.04 6.53 4.89
N VAL A 112 42.33 6.15 6.14
CA VAL A 112 41.47 5.26 6.93
C VAL A 112 40.08 5.87 7.12
N LYS A 113 40.01 7.16 7.49
CA LYS A 113 38.74 7.88 7.66
C LYS A 113 37.94 7.93 6.35
N ASP A 114 38.60 8.16 5.22
CA ASP A 114 37.95 8.15 3.91
C ASP A 114 37.40 6.77 3.57
N VAL A 115 38.17 5.70 3.80
CA VAL A 115 37.70 4.32 3.60
C VAL A 115 36.48 4.00 4.48
N GLU A 116 36.49 4.41 5.75
CA GLU A 116 35.34 4.24 6.65
C GLU A 116 34.10 5.00 6.18
N ASN A 117 34.26 6.20 5.63
CA ASN A 117 33.16 6.99 5.10
C ASN A 117 32.57 6.37 3.82
N HIS A 118 33.44 5.87 2.93
CA HIS A 118 33.01 5.17 1.72
C HIS A 118 32.30 3.86 2.06
N LEU A 119 32.83 3.08 3.02
CA LEU A 119 32.17 1.87 3.51
C LEU A 119 30.79 2.16 4.08
N ARG A 120 30.67 3.18 4.95
CA ARG A 120 29.37 3.60 5.51
C ARG A 120 28.36 4.01 4.44
N THR A 121 28.83 4.69 3.40
CA THR A 121 27.97 5.14 2.29
C THR A 121 27.50 3.95 1.45
N ALA A 122 28.41 3.02 1.12
CA ALA A 122 28.09 1.81 0.38
C ALA A 122 27.13 0.89 1.16
N GLN A 123 27.35 0.72 2.47
CA GLN A 123 26.47 -0.05 3.36
C GLN A 123 25.07 0.55 3.42
N LYS A 124 24.94 1.87 3.59
CA LYS A 124 23.63 2.54 3.55
C LYS A 124 22.92 2.36 2.21
N ALA A 125 23.65 2.46 1.09
CA ALA A 125 23.08 2.22 -0.22
C ALA A 125 22.60 0.76 -0.37
N LEU A 126 23.35 -0.21 0.18
CA LEU A 126 22.97 -1.62 0.17
C LEU A 126 21.75 -1.90 1.06
N GLU A 127 21.64 -1.26 2.22
CA GLU A 127 20.46 -1.33 3.10
C GLU A 127 19.19 -0.82 2.40
N LEU A 128 19.31 0.26 1.62
CA LEU A 128 18.19 0.80 0.83
C LEU A 128 17.70 -0.17 -0.25
N LEU A 129 18.58 -1.01 -0.80
CA LEU A 129 18.21 -2.07 -1.75
C LEU A 129 17.52 -3.26 -1.06
N GLY A 130 17.53 -3.33 0.28
CA GLY A 130 16.96 -4.43 1.04
C GLY A 130 17.70 -5.76 0.84
N PRO A 131 17.11 -6.88 1.29
CA PRO A 131 17.72 -8.20 1.13
C PRO A 131 17.70 -8.66 -0.35
N PRO A 132 18.70 -9.46 -0.78
CA PRO A 132 18.75 -9.99 -2.15
C PRO A 132 17.53 -10.87 -2.44
N ARG A 133 17.07 -10.85 -3.69
CA ARG A 133 15.95 -11.69 -4.19
C ARG A 133 16.33 -12.39 -5.51
N SER A 134 17.57 -12.86 -5.59
CA SER A 134 18.11 -13.55 -6.77
C SER A 134 17.57 -14.97 -6.92
N VAL A 135 17.18 -15.61 -5.81
CA VAL A 135 16.67 -16.99 -5.78
C VAL A 135 15.17 -17.02 -5.41
N PRO A 136 14.40 -18.01 -5.92
CA PRO A 136 12.96 -18.11 -5.65
C PRO A 136 12.59 -18.13 -4.17
N ILE A 137 13.42 -18.75 -3.32
CA ILE A 137 13.16 -18.83 -1.88
C ILE A 137 13.18 -17.44 -1.20
N ASP A 138 14.05 -16.55 -1.65
CA ASP A 138 14.16 -15.19 -1.12
C ASP A 138 13.05 -14.27 -1.65
N GLN A 139 12.66 -14.46 -2.92
CA GLN A 139 11.49 -13.81 -3.52
C GLN A 139 10.21 -14.17 -2.78
N ARG A 140 10.00 -15.46 -2.50
CA ARG A 140 8.87 -15.95 -1.71
C ARG A 140 8.90 -15.35 -0.31
N ARG A 141 10.04 -15.41 0.39
CA ARG A 141 10.20 -14.81 1.72
C ARG A 141 9.89 -13.31 1.73
N PHE A 142 10.28 -12.58 0.69
CA PHE A 142 9.93 -11.17 0.54
C PHE A 142 8.41 -11.00 0.41
N LEU A 143 7.78 -11.65 -0.57
CA LEU A 143 6.34 -11.54 -0.80
C LEU A 143 5.51 -11.99 0.42
N THR A 144 5.92 -13.05 1.12
CA THR A 144 5.26 -13.51 2.35
C THR A 144 5.35 -12.46 3.46
N ARG A 145 6.48 -11.74 3.60
CA ARG A 145 6.59 -10.63 4.57
C ARG A 145 5.66 -9.48 4.22
N VAL A 146 5.57 -9.13 2.94
CA VAL A 146 4.64 -8.10 2.43
C VAL A 146 3.19 -8.52 2.68
N ALA A 147 2.82 -9.74 2.32
CA ALA A 147 1.47 -10.29 2.52
C ALA A 147 1.08 -10.31 4.00
N ASN A 148 1.99 -10.71 4.89
CA ASN A 148 1.76 -10.65 6.33
C ASN A 148 1.55 -9.22 6.84
N LYS A 149 2.33 -8.24 6.34
CA LYS A 149 2.13 -6.83 6.70
C LYS A 149 0.77 -6.33 6.21
N TYR A 150 0.39 -6.68 4.98
CA TYR A 150 -0.91 -6.34 4.41
C TYR A 150 -2.06 -6.93 5.21
N GLN A 151 -2.03 -8.23 5.51
CA GLN A 151 -3.08 -8.91 6.29
C GLN A 151 -3.25 -8.31 7.70
N ARG A 152 -2.17 -7.83 8.33
CA ARG A 152 -2.27 -7.10 9.61
C ARG A 152 -3.02 -5.79 9.45
N GLU A 153 -2.70 -4.98 8.43
CA GLU A 153 -3.39 -3.70 8.20
C GLU A 153 -4.87 -3.93 7.81
N VAL A 154 -5.16 -4.92 6.98
CA VAL A 154 -6.54 -5.36 6.68
C VAL A 154 -7.28 -5.76 7.96
N SER A 155 -6.66 -6.56 8.81
CA SER A 155 -7.29 -7.04 10.05
C SER A 155 -7.55 -5.90 11.03
N LYS A 156 -6.65 -4.92 11.15
CA LYS A 156 -6.88 -3.70 11.92
C LYS A 156 -8.05 -2.88 11.35
N ALA A 157 -8.04 -2.65 10.03
CA ALA A 157 -9.04 -1.83 9.37
C ALA A 157 -10.45 -2.44 9.41
N LEU A 158 -10.54 -3.77 9.24
CA LEU A 158 -11.78 -4.54 9.37
C LEU A 158 -12.22 -4.71 10.83
N GLY A 159 -11.28 -4.73 11.77
CA GLY A 159 -11.54 -4.79 13.21
C GLY A 159 -11.98 -3.45 13.82
N GLY A 160 -11.91 -2.34 13.06
CA GLY A 160 -12.24 -1.01 13.57
C GLY A 160 -11.12 -0.36 14.40
N ASN A 161 -9.92 -0.94 14.38
CA ASN A 161 -8.76 -0.45 15.14
C ASN A 161 -7.96 0.52 14.28
N TYR A 162 -8.33 1.81 14.33
CA TYR A 162 -7.73 2.86 13.52
C TYR A 162 -6.71 3.67 14.31
N ASP A 163 -5.75 4.27 13.59
CA ASP A 163 -4.93 5.32 14.14
C ASP A 163 -5.81 6.55 14.49
N PRO A 164 -5.75 7.07 15.73
CA PRO A 164 -6.52 8.24 16.15
C PRO A 164 -6.28 9.50 15.30
N GLN A 165 -5.13 9.61 14.63
CA GLN A 165 -4.78 10.79 13.82
C GLN A 165 -5.43 10.76 12.43
N LEU A 166 -6.01 9.63 12.01
CA LEU A 166 -6.64 9.55 10.70
C LEU A 166 -7.88 10.45 10.64
N GLU A 167 -8.01 11.18 9.54
CA GLU A 167 -9.21 11.94 9.22
C GLU A 167 -10.43 11.04 9.09
N ARG A 168 -11.64 11.62 9.16
CA ARG A 168 -12.89 10.86 9.07
C ARG A 168 -13.06 10.24 7.68
N GLU A 169 -12.68 10.97 6.65
CA GLU A 169 -12.83 10.62 5.24
C GLU A 169 -11.77 9.63 4.74
N SER A 170 -10.73 9.36 5.56
CA SER A 170 -9.63 8.46 5.17
C SER A 170 -10.14 7.07 4.78
N PRO A 171 -9.80 6.55 3.59
CA PRO A 171 -10.21 5.20 3.17
C PRO A 171 -9.66 4.08 4.07
N LEU A 172 -8.62 4.36 4.85
CA LEU A 172 -8.06 3.43 5.86
C LEU A 172 -9.08 3.06 6.95
N LYS A 173 -10.12 3.89 7.16
CA LYS A 173 -11.24 3.60 8.06
C LYS A 173 -12.30 2.68 7.44
N LEU A 174 -11.87 1.59 6.81
CA LEU A 174 -12.71 0.74 5.96
C LEU A 174 -13.98 0.22 6.66
N ARG A 175 -13.88 -0.45 7.82
CA ARG A 175 -15.05 -0.95 8.55
C ARG A 175 -16.05 0.16 8.92
N MET A 176 -15.58 1.35 9.28
CA MET A 176 -16.43 2.51 9.58
C MET A 176 -17.20 2.94 8.33
N HIS A 177 -16.53 3.11 7.19
CA HIS A 177 -17.18 3.47 5.93
C HIS A 177 -18.21 2.44 5.50
N ILE A 178 -17.88 1.15 5.60
CA ILE A 178 -18.82 0.06 5.28
C ILE A 178 -20.05 0.12 6.18
N ARG A 179 -19.87 0.31 7.50
CA ARG A 179 -20.98 0.44 8.44
C ARG A 179 -21.88 1.63 8.09
N VAL A 180 -21.30 2.77 7.75
CA VAL A 180 -22.06 3.94 7.29
C VAL A 180 -22.86 3.61 6.02
N GLN A 181 -22.28 2.89 5.07
CA GLN A 181 -23.00 2.46 3.88
C GLN A 181 -24.12 1.46 4.20
N SER A 182 -23.92 0.52 5.12
CA SER A 182 -24.94 -0.46 5.54
C SER A 182 -26.11 0.22 6.24
N GLU A 183 -25.84 1.18 7.14
CA GLU A 183 -26.87 1.98 7.81
C GLU A 183 -27.64 2.84 6.80
N ALA A 184 -26.94 3.46 5.84
CA ALA A 184 -27.57 4.22 4.77
C ALA A 184 -28.44 3.33 3.86
N PHE A 185 -27.98 2.11 3.54
CA PHE A 185 -28.73 1.12 2.77
C PHE A 185 -30.03 0.73 3.49
N ALA A 186 -29.93 0.33 4.76
CA ALA A 186 -31.10 -0.05 5.57
C ALA A 186 -32.14 1.07 5.64
N LYS A 187 -31.69 2.32 5.85
CA LYS A 187 -32.56 3.50 5.87
C LYS A 187 -33.17 3.80 4.50
N THR A 188 -32.40 3.63 3.43
CA THR A 188 -32.87 3.91 2.07
C THR A 188 -33.92 2.88 1.66
N ILE A 189 -33.68 1.59 1.89
CA ILE A 189 -34.61 0.54 1.47
C ILE A 189 -35.88 0.50 2.33
N SER A 190 -35.83 0.91 3.60
CA SER A 190 -37.04 1.00 4.44
C SER A 190 -38.05 2.02 3.91
N VAL A 191 -37.53 3.13 3.37
CA VAL A 191 -38.35 4.25 2.87
C VAL A 191 -38.65 4.12 1.38
N LEU A 192 -37.69 3.67 0.56
CA LEU A 192 -37.81 3.70 -0.91
C LEU A 192 -37.90 2.30 -1.54
N GLY A 193 -37.89 1.23 -0.73
CA GLY A 193 -37.95 -0.15 -1.21
C GLY A 193 -39.32 -0.58 -1.72
N HIS A 194 -40.36 0.21 -1.52
CA HIS A 194 -41.70 -0.12 -1.97
C HIS A 194 -42.10 0.70 -3.21
N THR A 195 -42.88 0.11 -4.11
CA THR A 195 -43.44 0.81 -5.28
C THR A 195 -44.62 1.72 -4.93
N ARG A 196 -45.44 1.30 -3.95
CA ARG A 196 -46.61 2.04 -3.45
C ARG A 196 -46.53 2.20 -1.93
N ILE A 197 -46.69 3.42 -1.40
CA ILE A 197 -46.59 3.66 0.04
C ILE A 197 -47.76 2.94 0.75
N PHE A 198 -47.44 2.18 1.80
CA PHE A 198 -48.45 1.52 2.63
C PHE A 198 -49.31 2.55 3.38
N GLN A 199 -50.56 2.19 3.65
CA GLN A 199 -51.48 3.05 4.40
C GLN A 199 -51.72 2.51 5.81
N THR A 200 -52.09 3.42 6.70
CA THR A 200 -52.65 3.11 8.01
C THR A 200 -54.11 2.65 7.86
N VAL A 201 -54.67 2.05 8.91
CA VAL A 201 -56.10 1.66 8.90
C VAL A 201 -57.05 2.84 8.74
N ARG A 202 -56.57 4.07 8.99
CA ARG A 202 -57.32 5.32 8.85
C ARG A 202 -57.22 5.95 7.46
N GLY A 203 -56.50 5.32 6.52
CA GLY A 203 -56.36 5.81 5.15
C GLY A 203 -55.29 6.89 4.96
N THR A 204 -54.50 7.20 5.99
CA THR A 204 -53.31 8.06 5.85
C THR A 204 -52.11 7.24 5.41
N LEU A 205 -51.09 7.89 4.84
CA LEU A 205 -49.81 7.23 4.56
C LEU A 205 -49.18 6.75 5.88
N ASP A 206 -48.54 5.59 5.85
CA ASP A 206 -47.86 5.02 6.99
C ASP A 206 -46.48 5.69 7.20
N PRO A 207 -46.23 6.32 8.36
CA PRO A 207 -44.95 6.97 8.66
C PRO A 207 -43.75 6.02 8.62
N GLU A 208 -43.92 4.72 8.88
CA GLU A 208 -42.84 3.73 8.81
C GLU A 208 -42.24 3.62 7.40
N TYR A 209 -43.07 3.90 6.38
CA TYR A 209 -42.72 3.81 4.97
C TYR A 209 -42.70 5.19 4.29
N THR A 210 -42.60 6.28 5.04
CA THR A 210 -42.62 7.64 4.48
C THR A 210 -41.38 8.42 4.91
N SER A 211 -40.75 9.16 4.00
CA SER A 211 -39.70 10.13 4.33
C SER A 211 -40.26 11.55 4.40
N ALA A 212 -39.69 12.37 5.29
CA ALA A 212 -40.01 13.80 5.42
C ALA A 212 -39.90 14.56 4.08
N ASN A 213 -39.05 14.10 3.16
CA ASN A 213 -38.86 14.72 1.85
C ASN A 213 -39.92 14.33 0.80
N GLU A 214 -40.77 13.33 1.07
CA GLU A 214 -41.81 12.87 0.14
C GLU A 214 -43.19 13.51 0.40
N VAL A 215 -43.37 14.19 1.54
CA VAL A 215 -44.62 14.83 1.96
C VAL A 215 -45.10 15.94 0.99
N GLY A 216 -44.28 16.35 0.03
CA GLY A 216 -44.62 17.35 -1.00
C GLY A 216 -44.57 16.89 -2.45
N LYS A 217 -44.11 15.67 -2.76
CA LYS A 217 -44.10 15.16 -4.13
C LYS A 217 -45.41 14.44 -4.41
N LYS A 218 -46.29 15.08 -5.20
CA LYS A 218 -47.42 14.41 -5.85
C LYS A 218 -46.88 13.32 -6.78
N ARG A 219 -46.51 12.15 -6.25
CA ARG A 219 -46.55 10.92 -7.06
C ARG A 219 -48.01 10.78 -7.45
N GLN A 220 -48.32 10.90 -8.74
CA GLN A 220 -49.64 10.62 -9.34
C GLN A 220 -50.04 9.13 -9.22
N ASP A 221 -49.52 8.45 -8.20
CA ASP A 221 -49.67 7.03 -8.00
C ASP A 221 -50.95 6.78 -7.24
N LEU A 222 -51.81 5.98 -7.85
CA LEU A 222 -53.03 5.45 -7.25
C LEU A 222 -52.77 4.99 -5.81
N CYS A 223 -53.71 5.34 -4.93
CA CYS A 223 -53.78 4.86 -3.56
C CYS A 223 -53.51 3.33 -3.53
N ILE A 224 -52.65 2.84 -2.62
CA ILE A 224 -52.28 1.41 -2.58
C ILE A 224 -53.52 0.50 -2.49
N ILE A 225 -54.56 0.95 -1.81
CA ILE A 225 -55.85 0.23 -1.71
C ILE A 225 -56.59 0.19 -3.05
N GLU A 226 -56.57 1.27 -3.82
CA GLU A 226 -57.17 1.31 -5.16
C GLU A 226 -56.38 0.46 -6.16
N TRP A 227 -55.06 0.47 -6.06
CA TRP A 227 -54.18 -0.37 -6.85
C TRP A 227 -54.41 -1.86 -6.56
N ILE A 228 -54.45 -2.25 -5.27
CA ILE A 228 -54.81 -3.62 -4.85
C ILE A 228 -56.21 -3.97 -5.36
N ARG A 229 -57.18 -3.06 -5.28
CA ARG A 229 -58.54 -3.30 -5.79
C ARG A 229 -58.56 -3.52 -7.30
N SER A 230 -57.78 -2.77 -8.08
CA SER A 230 -57.66 -2.96 -9.54
C SER A 230 -57.12 -4.35 -9.84
N ILE A 231 -56.00 -4.72 -9.23
CA ILE A 231 -55.36 -6.02 -9.45
C ILE A 231 -56.26 -7.16 -8.97
N TYR A 232 -56.92 -7.01 -7.83
CA TYR A 232 -57.90 -7.99 -7.33
C TYR A 232 -59.07 -8.19 -8.31
N ARG A 233 -59.56 -7.14 -8.96
CA ARG A 233 -60.62 -7.22 -9.97
C ARG A 233 -60.15 -7.86 -11.27
N GLU A 234 -58.96 -7.49 -11.72
CA GLU A 234 -58.34 -7.99 -12.96
C GLU A 234 -57.89 -9.45 -12.84
N SER A 235 -57.54 -9.88 -11.64
CA SER A 235 -57.03 -11.23 -11.36
C SER A 235 -58.12 -12.21 -10.88
N ARG A 236 -59.40 -11.85 -10.97
CA ARG A 236 -60.53 -12.72 -10.56
C ARG A 236 -60.52 -14.00 -11.38
N GLY A 237 -60.23 -15.11 -10.71
CA GLY A 237 -60.17 -16.45 -11.27
C GLY A 237 -61.36 -17.32 -10.86
N THR A 238 -61.07 -18.57 -10.51
CA THR A 238 -62.07 -19.59 -10.11
C THR A 238 -62.46 -19.51 -8.63
N GLU A 239 -61.85 -18.60 -7.88
CA GLU A 239 -62.09 -18.41 -6.45
C GLU A 239 -63.48 -17.84 -6.13
N LEU A 240 -63.99 -18.16 -4.93
CA LEU A 240 -65.28 -17.64 -4.47
C LEU A 240 -65.18 -16.14 -4.14
N PRO A 241 -66.20 -15.32 -4.45
CA PRO A 241 -66.18 -13.89 -4.15
C PRO A 241 -65.94 -13.59 -2.67
N GLY A 242 -64.88 -12.84 -2.37
CA GLY A 242 -64.47 -12.49 -1.01
C GLY A 242 -63.36 -13.35 -0.42
N THR A 243 -62.86 -14.34 -1.16
CA THR A 243 -61.66 -15.09 -0.80
C THR A 243 -60.40 -14.42 -1.37
N VAL A 244 -59.26 -14.59 -0.68
CA VAL A 244 -57.98 -14.05 -1.11
C VAL A 244 -57.23 -15.11 -1.91
N ASN A 245 -56.96 -14.82 -3.19
CA ASN A 245 -56.16 -15.69 -4.06
C ASN A 245 -54.65 -15.49 -3.79
N PRO A 246 -53.90 -16.54 -3.38
CA PRO A 246 -52.46 -16.43 -3.13
C PRO A 246 -51.64 -15.93 -4.32
N ALA A 247 -52.03 -16.25 -5.56
CA ALA A 247 -51.33 -15.80 -6.76
C ALA A 247 -51.38 -14.27 -6.92
N VAL A 248 -52.47 -13.64 -6.44
CA VAL A 248 -52.61 -12.18 -6.42
C VAL A 248 -51.63 -11.55 -5.43
N LEU A 249 -51.48 -12.16 -4.25
CA LEU A 249 -50.51 -11.71 -3.25
C LEU A 249 -49.07 -11.81 -3.77
N GLU A 250 -48.71 -12.90 -4.44
CA GLU A 250 -47.41 -13.09 -5.08
C GLU A 250 -47.11 -12.01 -6.12
N ASN A 251 -48.07 -11.74 -7.01
CA ASN A 251 -47.93 -10.72 -8.05
C ASN A 251 -47.78 -9.32 -7.43
N LEU A 252 -48.65 -8.97 -6.46
CA LEU A 252 -48.57 -7.70 -5.75
C LEU A 252 -47.23 -7.53 -5.02
N PHE A 253 -46.73 -8.58 -4.37
CA PHE A 253 -45.43 -8.55 -3.70
C PHE A 253 -44.28 -8.32 -4.69
N ARG A 254 -44.29 -9.01 -5.83
CA ARG A 254 -43.30 -8.83 -6.90
C ARG A 254 -43.27 -7.41 -7.46
N GLN A 255 -44.46 -6.83 -7.67
CA GLN A 255 -44.59 -5.44 -8.12
C GLN A 255 -44.18 -4.45 -7.03
N GLN A 256 -44.47 -4.74 -5.76
CA GLN A 256 -44.16 -3.88 -4.64
C GLN A 256 -42.66 -3.79 -4.36
N THR A 257 -41.89 -4.84 -4.69
CA THR A 257 -40.46 -4.97 -4.39
C THR A 257 -39.54 -4.60 -5.57
N THR A 258 -40.07 -3.95 -6.63
CA THR A 258 -39.29 -3.66 -7.85
C THR A 258 -38.03 -2.84 -7.62
N THR A 259 -38.04 -1.95 -6.62
CA THR A 259 -36.92 -1.06 -6.32
C THR A 259 -35.82 -1.71 -5.46
N TRP A 260 -36.02 -2.93 -4.96
CA TRP A 260 -35.02 -3.60 -4.10
C TRP A 260 -33.70 -3.84 -4.84
N GLU A 261 -33.79 -4.24 -6.10
CA GLU A 261 -32.62 -4.51 -6.94
C GLU A 261 -31.74 -3.27 -7.14
N PRO A 262 -32.23 -2.15 -7.70
CA PRO A 262 -31.39 -0.97 -7.93
C PRO A 262 -30.83 -0.36 -6.63
N ILE A 263 -31.58 -0.41 -5.52
CA ILE A 263 -31.11 0.09 -4.22
C ILE A 263 -29.96 -0.78 -3.69
N ALA A 264 -30.11 -2.10 -3.72
CA ALA A 264 -29.08 -3.03 -3.25
C ALA A 264 -27.84 -3.02 -4.15
N THR A 265 -28.00 -2.96 -5.49
CA THR A 265 -26.88 -2.85 -6.43
C THR A 265 -26.05 -1.58 -6.17
N ASN A 266 -26.71 -0.44 -5.94
CA ASN A 266 -26.02 0.80 -5.59
C ASN A 266 -25.26 0.69 -4.25
N TYR A 267 -25.83 0.02 -3.25
CA TYR A 267 -25.14 -0.25 -1.98
C TYR A 267 -23.89 -1.13 -2.18
N ILE A 268 -24.02 -2.24 -2.90
CA ILE A 268 -22.92 -3.17 -3.20
C ILE A 268 -21.80 -2.44 -3.97
N GLN A 269 -22.15 -1.55 -4.91
CA GLN A 269 -21.18 -0.74 -5.64
C GLN A 269 -20.41 0.20 -4.70
N LYS A 270 -21.09 0.92 -3.80
CA LYS A 270 -20.42 1.82 -2.83
C LYS A 270 -19.47 1.07 -1.89
N VAL A 271 -19.83 -0.13 -1.47
CA VAL A 271 -18.94 -0.99 -0.68
C VAL A 271 -17.72 -1.41 -1.50
N THR A 272 -17.94 -1.81 -2.75
CA THR A 272 -16.86 -2.16 -3.70
C THR A 272 -15.89 -1.00 -3.88
N ASP A 273 -16.39 0.22 -4.05
CA ASP A 273 -15.57 1.41 -4.20
C ASP A 273 -14.78 1.73 -2.93
N ALA A 274 -15.38 1.56 -1.74
CA ALA A 274 -14.67 1.73 -0.47
C ALA A 274 -13.52 0.73 -0.31
N VAL A 275 -13.73 -0.53 -0.71
CA VAL A 275 -12.67 -1.57 -0.69
C VAL A 275 -11.55 -1.24 -1.67
N LYS A 276 -11.88 -0.80 -2.90
CA LYS A 276 -10.88 -0.37 -3.88
C LYS A 276 -10.04 0.80 -3.36
N ALA A 277 -10.68 1.85 -2.86
CA ALA A 277 -10.00 3.02 -2.31
C ALA A 277 -9.09 2.67 -1.12
N PHE A 278 -9.51 1.74 -0.26
CA PHE A 278 -8.67 1.22 0.81
C PHE A 278 -7.41 0.52 0.27
N MET A 279 -7.57 -0.37 -0.72
CA MET A 279 -6.44 -1.11 -1.29
C MET A 279 -5.47 -0.22 -2.05
N GLU A 280 -5.97 0.81 -2.72
CA GLU A 280 -5.16 1.82 -3.42
C GLU A 280 -4.25 2.62 -2.48
N ILE A 281 -4.58 2.71 -1.19
CA ILE A 281 -3.74 3.36 -0.18
C ILE A 281 -2.84 2.37 0.56
N VAL A 282 -3.39 1.22 0.97
CA VAL A 282 -2.65 0.28 1.82
C VAL A 282 -1.52 -0.40 1.06
N LEU A 283 -1.73 -0.83 -0.19
CA LEU A 283 -0.69 -1.53 -0.95
C LEU A 283 0.57 -0.66 -1.17
N PRO A 284 0.46 0.61 -1.65
CA PRO A 284 1.63 1.49 -1.78
C PRO A 284 2.31 1.83 -0.45
N SER A 285 1.58 1.85 0.67
CA SER A 285 2.18 2.07 2.00
C SER A 285 3.07 0.91 2.48
N ILE A 286 2.93 -0.26 1.84
CA ILE A 286 3.63 -1.50 2.21
C ILE A 286 4.71 -1.82 1.19
N ILE A 287 4.40 -1.69 -0.11
CA ILE A 287 5.30 -1.99 -1.23
C ILE A 287 5.82 -0.65 -1.77
N THR A 288 7.08 -0.36 -1.50
CA THR A 288 7.75 0.87 -1.97
C THR A 288 8.22 0.76 -3.43
N GLU A 289 8.43 -0.46 -3.93
CA GLU A 289 8.88 -0.71 -5.30
C GLU A 289 7.69 -0.69 -6.27
N THR A 290 7.63 0.33 -7.14
CA THR A 290 6.52 0.54 -8.08
C THR A 290 6.30 -0.67 -9.00
N GLU A 291 7.37 -1.29 -9.50
CA GLU A 291 7.27 -2.44 -10.42
C GLU A 291 6.63 -3.65 -9.73
N VAL A 292 7.06 -3.97 -8.52
CA VAL A 292 6.48 -5.06 -7.71
C VAL A 292 5.02 -4.76 -7.38
N LEU A 293 4.72 -3.51 -7.01
CA LEU A 293 3.37 -3.07 -6.69
C LEU A 293 2.42 -3.29 -7.88
N GLU A 294 2.80 -2.87 -9.09
CA GLU A 294 1.99 -3.05 -10.30
C GLU A 294 1.75 -4.52 -10.62
N LYS A 295 2.79 -5.37 -10.47
CA LYS A 295 2.71 -6.81 -10.71
C LYS A 295 1.79 -7.50 -9.70
N VAL A 296 1.91 -7.16 -8.41
CA VAL A 296 1.01 -7.65 -7.35
C VAL A 296 -0.43 -7.19 -7.62
N GLN A 297 -0.65 -5.91 -7.92
CA GLN A 297 -1.98 -5.39 -8.24
C GLN A 297 -2.62 -6.09 -9.45
N ARG A 298 -1.84 -6.38 -10.49
CA ARG A 298 -2.32 -7.13 -11.67
C ARG A 298 -2.82 -8.51 -11.28
N ARG A 299 -2.10 -9.23 -10.42
CA ARG A 299 -2.52 -10.55 -9.92
C ARG A 299 -3.75 -10.47 -9.02
N LEU A 300 -3.82 -9.45 -8.17
CA LEU A 300 -4.97 -9.25 -7.29
C LEU A 300 -6.26 -8.93 -8.06
N ARG A 301 -6.19 -8.22 -9.19
CA ARG A 301 -7.38 -7.92 -10.02
C ARG A 301 -8.15 -9.17 -10.44
N GLN A 302 -7.45 -10.25 -10.84
CA GLN A 302 -8.10 -11.49 -11.24
C GLN A 302 -8.90 -12.12 -10.08
N VAL A 303 -8.31 -12.17 -8.89
CA VAL A 303 -8.96 -12.69 -7.68
C VAL A 303 -10.15 -11.80 -7.27
N GLN A 304 -9.98 -10.48 -7.37
CA GLN A 304 -11.02 -9.51 -7.06
C GLN A 304 -12.23 -9.65 -8.00
N GLU A 305 -12.00 -9.75 -9.31
CA GLU A 305 -13.06 -9.93 -10.31
C GLU A 305 -13.87 -11.20 -10.05
N ALA A 306 -13.20 -12.32 -9.73
CA ALA A 306 -13.86 -13.56 -9.36
C ALA A 306 -14.73 -13.41 -8.10
N ALA A 307 -14.22 -12.72 -7.08
CA ALA A 307 -14.95 -12.47 -5.84
C ALA A 307 -16.18 -11.55 -6.04
N TYR A 308 -16.05 -10.48 -6.85
CA TYR A 308 -17.18 -9.61 -7.20
C TYR A 308 -18.24 -10.32 -8.04
N SER A 309 -17.83 -11.21 -8.94
CA SER A 309 -18.73 -12.08 -9.70
C SER A 309 -19.51 -13.01 -8.76
N ALA A 310 -18.83 -13.66 -7.81
CA ALA A 310 -19.47 -14.51 -6.81
C ALA A 310 -20.45 -13.73 -5.91
N ALA A 311 -20.10 -12.52 -5.49
CA ALA A 311 -20.99 -11.63 -4.73
C ALA A 311 -22.26 -11.29 -5.53
N THR A 312 -22.11 -11.01 -6.82
CA THR A 312 -23.24 -10.70 -7.72
C THR A 312 -24.15 -11.92 -7.90
N ALA A 313 -23.57 -13.11 -8.08
CA ALA A 313 -24.34 -14.34 -8.18
C ALA A 313 -25.10 -14.68 -6.88
N GLU A 314 -24.51 -14.45 -5.72
CA GLU A 314 -25.19 -14.58 -4.42
C GLU A 314 -26.34 -13.57 -4.28
N PHE A 315 -26.10 -12.30 -4.66
CA PHE A 315 -27.13 -11.27 -4.65
C PHE A 315 -28.33 -11.63 -5.53
N CYS A 316 -28.07 -12.10 -6.76
CA CYS A 316 -29.13 -12.54 -7.67
C CYS A 316 -29.93 -13.72 -7.09
N ARG A 317 -29.27 -14.66 -6.40
CA ARG A 317 -29.96 -15.77 -5.70
C ARG A 317 -30.87 -15.26 -4.60
N ILE A 318 -30.36 -14.40 -3.71
CA ILE A 318 -31.15 -13.82 -2.61
C ILE A 318 -32.36 -13.03 -3.16
N LEU A 319 -32.14 -12.22 -4.20
CA LEU A 319 -33.21 -11.46 -4.83
C LEU A 319 -34.29 -12.38 -5.44
N ASN A 320 -33.87 -13.46 -6.09
CA ASN A 320 -34.77 -14.45 -6.65
C ASN A 320 -35.49 -15.27 -5.58
N ASP A 321 -34.84 -15.60 -4.47
CA ASP A 321 -35.47 -16.32 -3.35
C ASP A 321 -36.59 -15.48 -2.72
N GLU A 322 -36.37 -14.17 -2.58
CA GLU A 322 -37.38 -13.26 -2.02
C GLU A 322 -38.50 -12.95 -3.02
N ARG A 323 -38.18 -12.69 -4.30
CA ARG A 323 -39.15 -12.18 -5.28
C ARG A 323 -39.68 -13.24 -6.24
N GLY A 324 -38.83 -14.17 -6.66
CA GLY A 324 -39.16 -15.25 -7.59
C GLY A 324 -39.76 -16.50 -6.93
N GLY A 325 -39.53 -16.67 -5.62
CA GLY A 325 -40.03 -17.80 -4.83
C GLY A 325 -41.47 -17.69 -4.36
N ILE A 326 -41.85 -18.63 -3.48
CA ILE A 326 -43.15 -18.68 -2.79
C ILE A 326 -43.18 -17.74 -1.58
N LEU A 327 -44.33 -17.14 -1.27
CA LEU A 327 -44.49 -16.34 -0.06
C LEU A 327 -44.66 -17.24 1.16
N GLN A 328 -43.54 -17.61 1.79
CA GLN A 328 -43.54 -18.47 2.98
C GLN A 328 -42.77 -17.83 4.14
N THR A 329 -43.33 -17.94 5.34
CA THR A 329 -42.66 -17.50 6.58
C THR A 329 -43.11 -18.34 7.77
N VAL A 330 -42.16 -18.67 8.64
CA VAL A 330 -42.40 -19.24 9.98
C VAL A 330 -42.12 -18.22 11.08
N ASN A 331 -41.86 -16.97 10.70
CA ASN A 331 -41.55 -15.90 11.64
C ASN A 331 -42.84 -15.41 12.35
N HIS A 332 -42.89 -15.57 13.67
CA HIS A 332 -44.04 -15.17 14.50
C HIS A 332 -44.44 -13.71 14.32
N TYR A 333 -43.49 -12.81 14.04
CA TYR A 333 -43.77 -11.40 13.77
C TYR A 333 -44.76 -11.19 12.61
N PHE A 334 -44.84 -12.11 11.63
CA PHE A 334 -45.85 -12.01 10.58
C PHE A 334 -47.26 -12.10 11.16
N ALA A 335 -47.53 -13.13 11.97
CA ALA A 335 -48.83 -13.35 12.59
C ALA A 335 -49.17 -12.21 13.57
N ASP A 336 -48.21 -11.78 14.37
CA ASP A 336 -48.39 -10.67 15.34
C ASP A 336 -48.72 -9.36 14.62
N ASN A 337 -47.96 -9.00 13.58
CA ASN A 337 -48.20 -7.77 12.82
C ASN A 337 -49.57 -7.84 12.11
N LEU A 338 -49.92 -8.98 11.51
CA LEU A 338 -51.20 -9.15 10.83
C LEU A 338 -52.38 -9.03 11.80
N ASN A 339 -52.30 -9.68 12.96
CA ASN A 339 -53.33 -9.61 13.99
C ASN A 339 -53.47 -8.18 14.52
N ALA A 340 -52.36 -7.50 14.80
CA ALA A 340 -52.38 -6.11 15.26
C ALA A 340 -53.07 -5.17 14.24
N ILE A 341 -52.76 -5.30 12.94
CA ILE A 341 -53.39 -4.49 11.89
C ILE A 341 -54.89 -4.79 11.80
N ARG A 342 -55.28 -6.07 11.88
CA ARG A 342 -56.69 -6.49 11.83
C ARG A 342 -57.50 -5.96 13.02
N GLU A 343 -56.95 -6.07 14.22
CA GLU A 343 -57.55 -5.52 15.44
C GLU A 343 -57.72 -4.01 15.35
N GLU A 344 -56.68 -3.30 14.89
CA GLU A 344 -56.72 -1.84 14.71
C GLU A 344 -57.80 -1.43 13.70
N ARG A 345 -57.98 -2.20 12.62
CA ARG A 345 -59.02 -1.95 11.60
C ARG A 345 -60.44 -2.16 12.15
N VAL A 346 -60.66 -3.16 13.01
CA VAL A 346 -61.95 -3.34 13.69
C VAL A 346 -62.19 -2.17 14.66
N ARG A 347 -61.19 -1.82 15.47
CA ARG A 347 -61.26 -0.69 16.41
C ARG A 347 -61.55 0.63 15.70
N ALA A 348 -60.88 0.92 14.59
CA ALA A 348 -61.09 2.14 13.82
C ALA A 348 -62.52 2.25 13.27
N ARG A 349 -63.11 1.13 12.80
CA ARG A 349 -64.52 1.09 12.36
C ARG A 349 -65.50 1.34 13.51
N LEU A 350 -65.24 0.75 14.68
CA LEU A 350 -66.05 0.97 15.87
C LEU A 350 -65.99 2.44 16.33
N GLN A 351 -64.80 3.04 16.35
CA GLN A 351 -64.62 4.45 16.68
C GLN A 351 -65.36 5.38 15.71
N GLN A 352 -65.30 5.10 14.40
CA GLN A 352 -66.06 5.86 13.39
C GLN A 352 -67.58 5.77 13.58
N ALA A 353 -68.06 4.68 14.19
CA ALA A 353 -69.47 4.48 14.53
C ALA A 353 -69.86 5.06 15.90
N GLY A 354 -68.95 5.79 16.56
CA GLY A 354 -69.21 6.43 17.85
C GLY A 354 -68.88 5.57 19.07
N TYR A 355 -68.29 4.39 18.91
CA TYR A 355 -67.82 3.56 20.02
C TYR A 355 -66.38 3.93 20.38
N ASN A 356 -66.23 4.82 21.36
CA ASN A 356 -64.91 5.24 21.86
C ASN A 356 -64.59 4.56 23.20
N ASP A 357 -63.30 4.31 23.44
CA ASP A 357 -62.84 3.73 24.69
C ASP A 357 -63.22 4.63 25.89
N GLY A 358 -63.75 4.02 26.94
CA GLY A 358 -64.19 4.72 28.16
C GLY A 358 -65.60 5.34 28.08
N GLN A 359 -66.32 5.18 26.97
CA GLN A 359 -67.71 5.62 26.84
C GLN A 359 -68.69 4.43 26.88
N ASN A 360 -69.71 4.51 27.73
CA ASN A 360 -70.80 3.54 27.75
C ASN A 360 -71.85 3.94 26.71
N VAL A 361 -71.91 3.20 25.59
CA VAL A 361 -72.90 3.40 24.53
C VAL A 361 -73.91 2.24 24.57
N ALA A 362 -75.17 2.53 24.92
CA ALA A 362 -76.25 1.55 24.84
C ALA A 362 -76.58 1.27 23.37
N THR A 363 -76.31 0.06 22.90
CA THR A 363 -76.52 -0.34 21.50
C THR A 363 -77.00 -1.78 21.41
N ASN A 364 -77.65 -2.12 20.30
CA ASN A 364 -78.00 -3.51 19.99
C ASN A 364 -76.79 -4.21 19.35
N LEU A 365 -76.48 -5.43 19.80
CA LEU A 365 -75.41 -6.25 19.23
C LEU A 365 -75.53 -6.41 17.71
N LEU A 366 -76.74 -6.52 17.17
CA LEU A 366 -77.00 -6.57 15.72
C LEU A 366 -76.54 -5.31 14.98
N HIS A 367 -76.67 -4.15 15.61
CA HIS A 367 -76.22 -2.89 15.04
C HIS A 367 -74.68 -2.85 15.00
N VAL A 368 -74.03 -3.28 16.08
CA VAL A 368 -72.55 -3.43 16.13
C VAL A 368 -72.05 -4.37 15.05
N MET A 369 -72.67 -5.55 14.89
CA MET A 369 -72.27 -6.53 13.88
C MET A 369 -72.42 -6.00 12.45
N LYS A 370 -73.53 -5.29 12.15
CA LYS A 370 -73.75 -4.66 10.84
C LYS A 370 -72.71 -3.57 10.54
N THR A 371 -72.33 -2.79 11.56
CA THR A 371 -71.33 -1.73 11.39
C THR A 371 -69.91 -2.26 11.19
N ILE A 372 -69.61 -3.45 11.71
CA ILE A 372 -68.32 -4.12 11.48
C ILE A 372 -68.30 -4.79 10.10
N HIS A 373 -69.42 -5.31 9.61
CA HIS A 373 -69.46 -6.08 8.37
C HIS A 373 -69.12 -5.21 7.14
N LEU A 374 -68.19 -5.68 6.31
CA LEU A 374 -67.81 -5.05 5.04
C LEU A 374 -68.36 -5.85 3.86
N SER A 375 -68.40 -5.25 2.67
CA SER A 375 -68.66 -6.03 1.46
C SER A 375 -67.53 -7.05 1.23
N ASN A 376 -67.85 -8.19 0.60
CA ASN A 376 -66.87 -9.24 0.31
C ASN A 376 -65.62 -8.69 -0.40
N GLU A 377 -65.81 -7.80 -1.38
CA GLU A 377 -64.70 -7.15 -2.08
C GLU A 377 -63.87 -6.25 -1.16
N GLN A 378 -64.52 -5.41 -0.34
CA GLN A 378 -63.80 -4.50 0.54
C GLN A 378 -63.02 -5.26 1.63
N GLN A 379 -63.59 -6.34 2.16
CA GLN A 379 -62.91 -7.24 3.09
C GLN A 379 -61.69 -7.88 2.44
N ALA A 380 -61.84 -8.47 1.24
CA ALA A 380 -60.73 -9.10 0.53
C ALA A 380 -59.59 -8.12 0.22
N VAL A 381 -59.89 -6.90 -0.21
CA VAL A 381 -58.88 -5.86 -0.47
C VAL A 381 -58.12 -5.47 0.79
N TYR A 382 -58.81 -5.34 1.93
CA TYR A 382 -58.15 -5.05 3.20
C TYR A 382 -57.32 -6.22 3.71
N ASP A 383 -57.80 -7.46 3.59
CA ASP A 383 -57.02 -8.64 3.95
C ASP A 383 -55.75 -8.75 3.09
N ILE A 384 -55.85 -8.51 1.78
CA ILE A 384 -54.69 -8.48 0.88
C ILE A 384 -53.68 -7.42 1.32
N HIS A 385 -54.14 -6.19 1.60
CA HIS A 385 -53.27 -5.12 2.07
C HIS A 385 -52.56 -5.48 3.38
N ASP A 386 -53.31 -6.00 4.35
CA ASP A 386 -52.81 -6.28 5.70
C ASP A 386 -51.81 -7.45 5.68
N ILE A 387 -52.10 -8.51 4.91
CA ILE A 387 -51.17 -9.63 4.66
C ILE A 387 -49.92 -9.15 3.95
N LEU A 388 -50.07 -8.38 2.86
CA LEU A 388 -48.95 -7.86 2.07
C LEU A 388 -48.03 -6.99 2.93
N LYS A 389 -48.61 -6.08 3.73
CA LYS A 389 -47.86 -5.20 4.64
C LYS A 389 -47.11 -5.97 5.72
N ALA A 390 -47.77 -6.93 6.37
CA ALA A 390 -47.16 -7.75 7.41
C ALA A 390 -46.02 -8.62 6.84
N TYR A 391 -46.23 -9.26 5.69
CA TYR A 391 -45.21 -10.07 5.04
C TYR A 391 -44.04 -9.22 4.52
N TYR A 392 -44.33 -8.08 3.87
CA TYR A 392 -43.33 -7.16 3.36
C TYR A 392 -42.36 -6.71 4.45
N LYS A 393 -42.86 -6.39 5.65
CA LYS A 393 -42.02 -6.01 6.79
C LYS A 393 -41.02 -7.10 7.19
N VAL A 394 -41.44 -8.37 7.17
CA VAL A 394 -40.56 -9.50 7.49
C VAL A 394 -39.54 -9.74 6.37
N ALA A 395 -40.01 -9.79 5.12
CA ALA A 395 -39.18 -10.02 3.95
C ALA A 395 -38.13 -8.92 3.78
N LEU A 396 -38.50 -7.65 3.97
CA LEU A 396 -37.59 -6.51 3.86
C LEU A 396 -36.42 -6.61 4.85
N LYS A 397 -36.71 -6.96 6.11
CA LYS A 397 -35.67 -7.15 7.14
C LYS A 397 -34.74 -8.29 6.78
N ARG A 398 -35.31 -9.46 6.42
CA ARG A 398 -34.56 -10.64 5.98
C ARG A 398 -33.67 -10.35 4.78
N PHE A 399 -34.21 -9.70 3.75
CA PHE A 399 -33.46 -9.29 2.56
C PHE A 399 -32.31 -8.34 2.90
N THR A 400 -32.59 -7.31 3.70
CA THR A 400 -31.58 -6.31 4.09
C THR A 400 -30.41 -6.97 4.82
N ASP A 401 -30.69 -7.82 5.82
CA ASP A 401 -29.67 -8.53 6.58
C ASP A 401 -28.91 -9.53 5.69
N ASN A 402 -29.60 -10.24 4.80
CA ASN A 402 -28.99 -11.19 3.88
C ASN A 402 -28.05 -10.50 2.89
N VAL A 403 -28.41 -9.35 2.33
CA VAL A 403 -27.50 -8.60 1.44
C VAL A 403 -26.26 -8.15 2.21
N VAL A 404 -26.40 -7.65 3.45
CA VAL A 404 -25.25 -7.23 4.26
C VAL A 404 -24.35 -8.42 4.61
N LEU A 405 -24.90 -9.50 5.14
CA LEU A 405 -24.12 -10.63 5.65
C LEU A 405 -23.64 -11.58 4.55
N GLN A 406 -24.53 -11.96 3.64
CA GLN A 406 -24.28 -13.02 2.68
C GLN A 406 -23.61 -12.50 1.41
N VAL A 407 -23.86 -11.26 1.00
CA VAL A 407 -23.18 -10.65 -0.15
C VAL A 407 -21.91 -9.94 0.31
N VAL A 408 -22.06 -8.93 1.18
CA VAL A 408 -20.93 -8.06 1.55
C VAL A 408 -19.96 -8.74 2.52
N GLU A 409 -20.42 -9.19 3.70
CA GLU A 409 -19.49 -9.77 4.69
C GLU A 409 -18.86 -11.07 4.20
N ARG A 410 -19.60 -11.93 3.49
CA ARG A 410 -19.09 -13.22 3.00
C ARG A 410 -18.20 -13.10 1.76
N HIS A 411 -18.65 -12.40 0.72
CA HIS A 411 -17.93 -12.38 -0.57
C HIS A 411 -17.03 -11.17 -0.75
N THR A 412 -17.32 -10.03 -0.11
CA THR A 412 -16.48 -8.83 -0.24
C THR A 412 -15.43 -8.73 0.87
N LEU A 413 -15.80 -9.04 2.12
CA LEU A 413 -14.93 -8.85 3.30
C LEU A 413 -14.42 -10.17 3.90
N GLY A 414 -14.99 -11.29 3.45
CA GLY A 414 -14.70 -12.62 3.95
C GLY A 414 -13.32 -13.13 3.53
N PRO A 415 -12.96 -14.36 3.92
CA PRO A 415 -11.65 -14.94 3.67
C PRO A 415 -11.23 -14.93 2.19
N ASN A 416 -12.19 -15.21 1.29
CA ASN A 416 -11.98 -15.23 -0.16
C ASN A 416 -12.34 -13.89 -0.82
N GLY A 417 -12.54 -12.84 -0.02
CA GLY A 417 -12.93 -11.53 -0.51
C GLY A 417 -11.78 -10.70 -1.08
N PRO A 418 -12.06 -9.70 -1.93
CA PRO A 418 -11.08 -8.83 -2.56
C PRO A 418 -10.11 -8.17 -1.57
N VAL A 419 -10.60 -7.78 -0.39
CA VAL A 419 -9.78 -7.10 0.64
C VAL A 419 -8.80 -8.05 1.34
N ARG A 420 -9.06 -9.36 1.33
CA ARG A 420 -8.18 -10.38 1.94
C ARG A 420 -7.41 -11.19 0.90
N ALA A 421 -7.58 -10.89 -0.38
CA ALA A 421 -7.02 -11.64 -1.49
C ALA A 421 -5.49 -11.80 -1.42
N PHE A 422 -4.76 -10.77 -0.97
CA PHE A 422 -3.31 -10.86 -0.84
C PHE A 422 -2.91 -11.51 0.48
N SER A 423 -2.61 -12.82 0.46
CA SER A 423 -2.31 -13.61 1.66
C SER A 423 -0.99 -14.39 1.52
N PRO A 424 -0.40 -14.85 2.64
CA PRO A 424 0.73 -15.78 2.60
C PRO A 424 0.43 -17.07 1.82
N ASP A 425 -0.81 -17.55 1.87
CA ASP A 425 -1.24 -18.75 1.16
C ASP A 425 -1.20 -18.52 -0.36
N MET A 426 -1.70 -17.38 -0.84
CA MET A 426 -1.57 -16.98 -2.25
C MET A 426 -0.10 -16.95 -2.69
N VAL A 427 0.79 -16.45 -1.83
CA VAL A 427 2.23 -16.42 -2.13
C VAL A 427 2.85 -17.81 -2.15
N ASN A 428 2.32 -18.77 -1.37
CA ASN A 428 2.78 -20.16 -1.38
C ASN A 428 2.35 -20.89 -2.66
N ASP A 429 1.20 -20.52 -3.24
CA ASP A 429 0.70 -21.10 -4.48
C ASP A 429 1.47 -20.65 -5.73
N PHE A 430 2.27 -19.59 -5.64
CA PHE A 430 3.10 -19.13 -6.77
C PHE A 430 4.20 -20.13 -7.13
N ASP A 431 4.34 -20.37 -8.43
CA ASP A 431 5.47 -21.12 -8.98
C ASP A 431 6.75 -20.26 -9.06
N GLU A 432 7.89 -20.89 -9.39
CA GLU A 432 9.18 -20.18 -9.46
C GLU A 432 9.23 -19.10 -10.55
N GLY A 433 8.50 -19.30 -11.65
CA GLY A 433 8.40 -18.33 -12.74
C GLY A 433 7.60 -17.10 -12.32
N GLU A 434 6.49 -17.29 -11.63
CA GLU A 434 5.66 -16.21 -11.08
C GLU A 434 6.39 -15.44 -9.97
N LEU A 435 7.13 -16.12 -9.10
CA LEU A 435 7.97 -15.45 -8.11
C LEU A 435 9.04 -14.56 -8.74
N MET A 436 9.69 -15.07 -9.79
CA MET A 436 10.70 -14.32 -10.53
C MET A 436 10.06 -13.13 -11.29
N GLU A 437 8.89 -13.34 -11.89
CA GLU A 437 8.14 -12.27 -12.55
C GLU A 437 7.79 -11.15 -11.55
N ILE A 438 7.24 -11.50 -10.39
CA ILE A 438 6.66 -10.53 -9.43
C ILE A 438 7.74 -9.85 -8.58
N ALA A 439 8.66 -10.62 -8.00
CA ALA A 439 9.59 -10.15 -6.97
C ALA A 439 11.07 -10.33 -7.34
N GLY A 440 11.38 -10.82 -8.54
CA GLY A 440 12.73 -10.89 -9.04
C GLY A 440 13.37 -9.51 -9.14
N GLU A 441 14.64 -9.41 -8.74
CA GLU A 441 15.41 -8.18 -8.91
C GLU A 441 15.62 -7.91 -10.40
N SER A 442 15.44 -6.65 -10.81
CA SER A 442 15.85 -6.20 -12.13
C SER A 442 17.36 -6.38 -12.32
N PHE A 443 17.80 -6.50 -13.57
CA PHE A 443 19.23 -6.61 -13.88
C PHE A 443 20.04 -5.42 -13.33
N SER A 444 19.49 -4.20 -13.39
CA SER A 444 20.15 -3.01 -12.85
C SER A 444 20.28 -3.06 -11.32
N THR A 445 19.22 -3.45 -10.61
CA THR A 445 19.24 -3.64 -9.15
C THR A 445 20.24 -4.71 -8.73
N SER A 446 20.23 -5.85 -9.42
CA SER A 446 21.15 -6.96 -9.17
C SER A 446 22.60 -6.58 -9.45
N SER A 447 22.87 -5.91 -10.58
CA SER A 447 24.21 -5.39 -10.90
C SER A 447 24.69 -4.38 -9.87
N MET A 448 23.85 -3.41 -9.50
CA MET A 448 24.19 -2.40 -8.49
C MET A 448 24.45 -3.03 -7.11
N ARG A 449 23.67 -4.06 -6.73
CA ARG A 449 23.92 -4.83 -5.51
C ARG A 449 25.29 -5.51 -5.56
N ASN A 450 25.62 -6.19 -6.66
CA ASN A 450 26.90 -6.87 -6.80
C ASN A 450 28.08 -5.89 -6.71
N ASP A 451 27.95 -4.72 -7.34
CA ASP A 451 28.97 -3.66 -7.26
C ASP A 451 29.14 -3.12 -5.84
N LEU A 452 28.03 -2.85 -5.13
CA LEU A 452 28.05 -2.37 -3.75
C LEU A 452 28.61 -3.41 -2.77
N VAL A 453 28.24 -4.68 -2.92
CA VAL A 453 28.79 -5.78 -2.11
C VAL A 453 30.29 -5.89 -2.33
N ALA A 454 30.74 -5.90 -3.59
CA ALA A 454 32.17 -5.94 -3.92
C ALA A 454 32.93 -4.71 -3.39
N GLN A 455 32.32 -3.52 -3.42
CA GLN A 455 32.91 -2.32 -2.81
C GLN A 455 33.03 -2.45 -1.29
N CYS A 456 31.99 -2.93 -0.61
CA CYS A 456 32.01 -3.14 0.84
C CYS A 456 33.12 -4.12 1.23
N GLU A 457 33.22 -5.27 0.56
CA GLU A 457 34.26 -6.27 0.82
C GLU A 457 35.67 -5.70 0.63
N ARG A 458 35.89 -4.89 -0.41
CA ARG A 458 37.18 -4.23 -0.65
C ARG A 458 37.53 -3.25 0.45
N PHE A 459 36.58 -2.41 0.89
CA PHE A 459 36.83 -1.44 1.97
C PHE A 459 37.01 -2.12 3.32
N GLU A 460 36.25 -3.18 3.64
CA GLU A 460 36.44 -3.97 4.85
C GLU A 460 37.82 -4.64 4.88
N LYS A 461 38.25 -5.21 3.75
CA LYS A 461 39.60 -5.76 3.60
C LYS A 461 40.68 -4.68 3.79
N ALA A 462 40.49 -3.49 3.23
CA ALA A 462 41.41 -2.36 3.41
C ALA A 462 41.49 -1.92 4.88
N LEU A 463 40.36 -1.84 5.59
CA LEU A 463 40.33 -1.52 7.02
C LEU A 463 40.99 -2.60 7.87
N ASN A 464 40.82 -3.87 7.53
CA ASN A 464 41.48 -4.97 8.22
C ASN A 464 43.00 -4.92 8.04
N ILE A 465 43.48 -4.63 6.82
CA ILE A 465 44.91 -4.41 6.55
C ILE A 465 45.42 -3.19 7.35
N ALA A 466 44.64 -2.11 7.40
CA ALA A 466 45.02 -0.91 8.15
C ALA A 466 45.15 -1.19 9.66
N LYS A 467 44.22 -1.95 10.24
CA LYS A 467 44.27 -2.39 11.65
C LYS A 467 45.49 -3.26 11.94
N GLN A 468 45.85 -4.16 11.03
CA GLN A 468 47.04 -5.02 11.18
C GLN A 468 48.35 -4.26 11.02
N SER A 469 48.35 -3.18 10.22
CA SER A 469 49.56 -2.43 9.88
C SER A 469 50.01 -1.48 11.00
N GLY A 470 49.17 -1.20 12.00
CA GLY A 470 49.56 -0.61 13.30
C GLY A 470 50.54 0.57 13.21
N ILE A 471 50.30 1.50 12.28
CA ILE A 471 51.01 2.80 12.20
C ILE A 471 50.30 3.82 13.07
#